data_AF-A0A175R5U7-F1
#
_entry.id   AF-A0A175R5U7-F1
#
_cell.length_a   1.000
_cell.length_b   1.000
_cell.length_c   1.000
_cell.angle_alpha   90.00
_cell.angle_beta   90.00
_cell.angle_gamma   90.00
#
_symmetry.space_group_name_H-M   'P 1'
#
loop_
_entity.id
_entity.type
_entity.pdbx_description
1 polymer ?
#
loop_
_entity_poly.entity_id
_entity_poly.type
_entity_poly.pdbx_seq_one_letter_code
_entity_poly.pdbx_strand_id
1 'polypeptide(L)'
;MTEAPLQKHSSAWKNFTIASFAVAVGMMAVGIWSMEASFAAKGFYAMASIMLVQTSITVTKTLRDSEEAARLVNRLEDARTEKLLMDVDRSARV
;
A
#
# COMPACT_ATOMS: atom_id res chain seq x y z
N MET A 1 3.05 13.48 -20.75
CA MET A 1 2.80 13.08 -19.34
C MET A 1 3.95 12.19 -18.93
N THR A 2 4.88 12.68 -18.11
CA THR A 2 6.09 11.94 -17.73
C THR A 2 5.72 10.85 -16.73
N GLU A 3 5.59 9.59 -17.15
CA GLU A 3 5.44 8.49 -16.20
C GLU A 3 6.73 8.37 -15.39
N ALA A 4 6.66 8.69 -14.09
CA ALA A 4 7.77 8.43 -13.18
C ALA A 4 8.05 6.92 -13.20
N PRO A 5 9.31 6.48 -13.46
CA PRO A 5 9.63 5.07 -13.54
C PRO A 5 9.27 4.36 -12.23
N LEU A 6 8.66 3.17 -12.33
CA LEU A 6 8.40 2.27 -11.20
C LEU A 6 9.72 1.96 -10.47
N GLN A 7 10.03 2.74 -9.43
CA GLN A 7 11.24 2.57 -8.63
C GLN A 7 11.10 1.33 -7.76
N LYS A 8 11.80 0.25 -8.12
CA LYS A 8 11.87 -0.95 -7.30
C LYS A 8 12.86 -0.73 -6.15
N HIS A 9 12.39 -0.90 -4.91
CA HIS A 9 13.28 -0.82 -3.74
C HIS A 9 14.33 -1.94 -3.75
N SER A 10 15.54 -1.59 -3.28
CA SER A 10 16.63 -2.56 -3.12
C SER A 10 16.25 -3.67 -2.14
N SER A 11 16.84 -4.86 -2.30
CA SER A 11 16.61 -5.99 -1.39
C SER A 11 17.02 -5.67 0.05
N ALA A 12 18.07 -4.86 0.23
CA ALA A 12 18.52 -4.41 1.54
C ALA A 12 17.46 -3.55 2.25
N TRP A 13 16.84 -2.60 1.54
CA TRP A 13 15.79 -1.74 2.12
C TRP A 13 14.57 -2.55 2.55
N LYS A 14 14.11 -3.49 1.71
CA LYS A 14 12.98 -4.37 2.06
C LYS A 14 13.28 -5.16 3.34
N ASN A 15 14.44 -5.79 3.42
CA ASN A 15 14.83 -6.57 4.60
C ASN A 15 14.92 -5.68 5.85
N PHE A 16 15.48 -4.48 5.73
CA PHE A 16 15.53 -3.52 6.83
C PHE A 16 14.14 -3.12 7.34
N THR A 17 13.19 -2.83 6.43
CA THR A 17 11.82 -2.46 6.83
C THR A 17 11.10 -3.61 7.54
N ILE A 18 11.23 -4.85 7.06
CA ILE A 18 10.63 -6.03 7.70
C ILE A 18 11.26 -6.30 9.06
N ALA A 19 12.60 -6.22 9.16
CA ALA A 19 13.30 -6.38 10.42
C ALA A 19 12.90 -5.31 11.44
N SER A 20 12.84 -4.04 11.03
CA SER A 20 12.43 -2.92 11.89
C SER A 20 11.01 -3.10 12.41
N PHE A 21 10.09 -3.54 11.55
CA PHE A 21 8.72 -3.85 11.95
C PHE A 21 8.67 -5.01 12.96
N ALA A 22 9.44 -6.08 12.73
CA ALA A 22 9.51 -7.21 13.66
C ALA A 22 10.06 -6.79 15.03
N VAL A 23 11.10 -5.94 15.05
CA VAL A 23 11.66 -5.38 16.28
C VAL A 23 10.62 -4.53 17.01
N ALA A 24 9.88 -3.67 16.30
CA ALA A 24 8.83 -2.84 16.90
C ALA A 24 7.70 -3.68 17.53
N VAL A 25 7.25 -4.74 16.84
CA VAL A 25 6.27 -5.69 17.38
C VAL A 25 6.81 -6.38 18.63
N GLY A 26 8.08 -6.81 18.61
CA GLY A 26 8.75 -7.41 19.77
C GLY A 26 8.82 -6.44 20.96
N MET A 27 9.21 -5.19 20.73
CA MET A 27 9.24 -4.15 21.76
C MET A 27 7.86 -3.92 22.37
N MET A 28 6.81 -3.89 21.55
CA MET A 28 5.43 -3.76 22.05
C MET A 28 5.02 -4.94 22.93
N ALA A 29 5.32 -6.17 22.49
CA ALA A 29 5.03 -7.38 23.25
C ALA A 29 5.75 -7.40 24.61
N VAL A 30 7.04 -7.04 24.62
CA VAL A 30 7.83 -6.91 25.86
C VAL A 30 7.27 -5.81 26.76
N GLY A 31 6.84 -4.67 26.19
CA GLY A 31 6.21 -3.59 26.95
C GLY A 31 4.91 -4.03 27.63
N ILE A 32 4.03 -4.74 26.93
CA ILE A 32 2.79 -5.28 27.50
C ILE A 32 3.10 -6.31 28.59
N TRP A 33 4.12 -7.16 28.38
CA TRP A 33 4.53 -8.16 29.36
C TRP A 33 5.05 -7.52 30.65
N SER A 34 5.97 -6.56 30.53
CA SER A 34 6.65 -5.90 31.65
C SER A 34 5.78 -4.92 32.43
N MET A 35 4.66 -4.46 31.87
CA MET A 35 3.78 -3.50 32.53
C MET A 35 3.10 -4.10 33.77
N GLU A 36 3.11 -3.38 34.88
CA GLU A 36 2.34 -3.72 36.08
C GLU A 36 0.87 -3.30 35.89
N ALA A 37 0.09 -4.16 35.25
CA ALA A 37 -1.33 -3.95 35.00
C ALA A 37 -2.12 -5.26 35.17
N SER A 38 -3.44 -5.14 35.35
CA SER A 38 -4.32 -6.30 35.42
C SER A 38 -4.29 -7.10 34.10
N PHE A 39 -4.60 -8.40 34.18
CA PHE A 39 -4.65 -9.26 33.00
C PHE A 39 -5.61 -8.72 31.92
N ALA A 40 -6.76 -8.19 32.34
CA ALA A 40 -7.73 -7.57 31.44
C ALA A 40 -7.14 -6.34 30.73
N ALA A 41 -6.41 -5.48 31.44
CA ALA A 41 -5.77 -4.30 30.85
C ALA A 41 -4.68 -4.72 29.83
N LYS A 42 -3.84 -5.71 30.17
CA LYS A 42 -2.84 -6.25 29.22
C LYS A 42 -3.50 -6.82 27.96
N GLY A 43 -4.60 -7.55 28.12
CA GLY A 43 -5.39 -8.07 27.01
C GLY A 43 -5.96 -6.96 26.13
N PHE A 44 -6.48 -5.88 26.73
CA PHE A 44 -6.97 -4.73 25.99
C PHE A 44 -5.87 -4.08 25.13
N TYR A 45 -4.69 -3.83 25.70
CA TYR A 45 -3.56 -3.26 24.94
C TYR A 45 -3.07 -4.19 23.82
N ALA A 46 -3.04 -5.50 24.07
CA ALA A 46 -2.69 -6.48 23.05
C ALA A 46 -3.67 -6.43 21.86
N MET A 47 -4.98 -6.52 22.13
CA MET A 47 -6.02 -6.46 21.10
C MET A 47 -5.99 -5.14 20.34
N ALA A 48 -5.91 -4.01 21.05
CA ALA A 48 -5.87 -2.69 20.45
C ALA A 48 -4.65 -2.52 19.53
N SER A 49 -3.47 -2.97 19.96
CA SER A 49 -2.25 -2.88 19.16
C SER A 49 -2.32 -3.72 17.87
N ILE A 50 -2.84 -4.94 17.95
CA ILE A 50 -3.01 -5.82 16.78
C ILE A 50 -3.98 -5.20 15.77
N MET A 51 -5.14 -4.75 16.26
CA MET A 51 -6.17 -4.15 15.42
C MET A 51 -5.67 -2.86 14.74
N LEU A 52 -4.93 -2.02 15.47
CA LEU A 52 -4.35 -0.79 14.94
C LEU A 52 -3.33 -1.10 13.83
N VAL A 53 -2.42 -2.03 14.05
CA VAL A 53 -1.41 -2.44 13.07
C VAL A 53 -2.06 -3.03 11.83
N GLN A 54 -3.01 -3.95 12.00
CA GLN A 54 -3.76 -4.55 10.89
C GLN A 54 -4.44 -3.47 10.05
N THR A 55 -5.20 -2.57 10.69
CA THR A 55 -5.97 -1.54 10.00
C THR A 55 -5.06 -0.54 9.30
N SER A 56 -3.94 -0.14 9.90
CA SER A 56 -2.95 0.74 9.26
C SER A 56 -2.40 0.13 7.96
N ILE A 57 -2.10 -1.17 7.94
CA ILE A 57 -1.62 -1.87 6.74
C ILE A 57 -2.74 -1.94 5.70
N THR A 58 -3.96 -2.29 6.09
CA THR A 58 -5.11 -2.36 5.19
C THR A 58 -5.40 -1.01 4.54
N VAL A 59 -5.44 0.08 5.32
CA VAL A 59 -5.65 1.44 4.79
C VAL A 59 -4.56 1.81 3.78
N THR A 60 -3.29 1.55 4.11
CA THR A 60 -2.17 1.85 3.20
C THR A 60 -2.29 1.07 1.89
N LYS A 61 -2.69 -0.21 1.95
CA LYS A 61 -2.93 -1.03 0.76
C LYS A 61 -4.09 -0.48 -0.06
N THR A 62 -5.25 -0.25 0.57
CA THR A 62 -6.45 0.25 -0.13
C THR A 62 -6.20 1.59 -0.83
N LEU A 63 -5.46 2.51 -0.20
CA LEU A 63 -5.11 3.79 -0.83
C LEU A 63 -4.18 3.60 -2.04
N ARG A 64 -3.14 2.77 -1.91
CA ARG A 64 -2.24 2.45 -3.04
C ARG A 64 -2.96 1.77 -4.18
N ASP A 65 -3.78 0.76 -3.87
CA ASP A 65 -4.55 0.01 -4.87
C ASP A 65 -5.52 0.95 -5.62
N SER A 66 -6.12 1.93 -4.92
CA SER A 66 -7.00 2.93 -5.53
C SER A 66 -6.24 3.88 -6.47
N GLU A 67 -5.05 4.33 -6.08
CA GLU A 67 -4.18 5.16 -6.91
C GLU A 67 -3.70 4.41 -8.17
N GLU A 68 -3.30 3.14 -8.01
CA GLU A 68 -2.87 2.29 -9.12
C GLU A 68 -4.03 2.02 -10.10
N ALA A 69 -5.23 1.72 -9.58
CA ALA A 69 -6.42 1.53 -10.41
C ALA A 69 -6.76 2.79 -11.22
N ALA A 70 -6.71 3.98 -10.61
CA ALA A 70 -6.96 5.24 -11.31
C ALA A 70 -5.95 5.50 -12.44
N ARG A 71 -4.66 5.22 -12.20
CA ARG A 71 -3.62 5.35 -13.23
C ARG A 71 -3.86 4.39 -14.41
N LEU A 72 -4.28 3.15 -14.14
CA LEU A 72 -4.59 2.17 -15.18
C LEU A 72 -5.79 2.60 -16.03
N VAL A 73 -6.83 3.16 -15.42
CA VAL A 73 -8.01 3.68 -16.14
C VAL A 73 -7.60 4.82 -17.08
N ASN A 74 -6.85 5.81 -16.59
CA ASN A 74 -6.41 6.95 -17.43
C ASN A 74 -5.60 6.48 -18.64
N ARG A 75 -4.68 5.52 -18.46
CA ARG A 75 -3.88 4.95 -19.56
C ARG A 75 -4.74 4.21 -20.60
N LEU A 76 -5.82 3.57 -20.16
CA LEU A 76 -6.75 2.90 -21.05
C LEU A 76 -7.60 3.90 -21.84
N GLU A 77 -8.04 4.97 -21.19
CA GLU A 77 -8.78 6.06 -21.84
C GLU A 77 -7.93 6.77 -22.89
N ASP A 78 -6.66 7.06 -22.60
CA ASP A 78 -5.71 7.63 -23.56
C ASP A 78 -5.54 6.72 -24.78
N ALA A 79 -5.29 5.42 -24.56
CA ALA A 79 -5.12 4.44 -25.65
C ALA A 79 -6.40 4.25 -26.48
N ARG A 80 -7.58 4.28 -25.85
CA ARG A 80 -8.88 4.21 -26.55
C ARG A 80 -9.13 5.48 -27.37
N THR A 81 -8.81 6.64 -26.82
CA THR A 81 -8.93 7.93 -27.50
C THR A 81 -8.01 7.97 -28.72
N GLU A 82 -6.77 7.54 -28.55
CA GLU A 82 -5.80 7.43 -29.66
C GLU A 82 -6.31 6.49 -30.76
N LYS A 83 -6.83 5.31 -30.40
CA LYS A 83 -7.41 4.37 -31.38
C LYS A 83 -8.60 4.97 -32.13
N LEU A 84 -9.51 5.67 -31.43
CA LEU A 84 -10.67 6.28 -32.05
C LEU A 84 -10.26 7.38 -33.05
N LEU A 85 -9.27 8.20 -32.70
CA LEU A 85 -8.71 9.20 -33.62
C LEU A 85 -8.11 8.55 -34.87
N MET A 86 -7.39 7.44 -34.71
CA MET A 86 -6.83 6.69 -35.84
C MET A 86 -7.90 6.08 -36.76
N ASP A 87 -8.97 5.52 -36.19
CA ASP A 87 -10.07 4.93 -36.96
C ASP A 87 -10.85 6.01 -37.74
N VAL A 88 -11.04 7.20 -37.16
CA VAL A 88 -11.65 8.36 -37.84
C VAL A 88 -10.77 8.90 -38.98
N ASP A 89 -9.47 9.11 -38.76
CA ASP A 89 -8.54 9.54 -39.82
C ASP A 89 -8.48 8.52 -40.96
N ARG A 90 -8.48 7.21 -40.64
CA ARG A 90 -8.53 6.14 -41.63
C ARG A 90 -9.82 6.20 -42.45
N SER A 91 -10.97 6.38 -41.80
CA SER A 91 -12.27 6.49 -42.47
C SER A 91 -12.37 7.73 -43.37
N ALA A 92 -11.68 8.81 -43.04
CA ALA A 92 -11.66 10.04 -43.84
C ALA A 92 -10.76 9.97 -45.08
N ARG A 93 -9.85 8.98 -45.16
CA ARG A 93 -8.91 8.79 -46.29
C ARG A 93 -9.38 7.76 -47.32
N VAL A 94 -10.50 7.07 -47.08
CA VAL A 94 -11.16 6.14 -48.01
C VAL A 94 -12.27 6.88 -48.74
#